data_AF-A0A7S2WW97-F1
#
_entry.id   AF-A0A7S2WW97-F1
#
_cell.length_a   1.000
_cell.length_b   1.000
_cell.length_c   1.000
_cell.angle_alpha   90.00
_cell.angle_beta   90.00
_cell.angle_gamma   90.00
#
_symmetry.space_group_name_H-M   'P 1'
#
loop_
_entity.id
_entity.type
_entity.pdbx_description
1 polymer ?
#
loop_
_entity_poly.entity_id
_entity_poly.type
_entity_poly.pdbx_seq_one_letter_code
_entity_poly.pdbx_strand_id
1 'polypeptide(L)'
;LLLAFLLAVVLGARLLCLPRDSSALRRLEIRNQHATAFLLLVYVTLPPVTMVQFRGLDCVSLSDSDQDKFLRVDTNLSCSSPAHRRFSIICGFLIAIYQSTLLFSFITLYRVRHHLNPPVASEEEAVYARSYDSAVSQLSFLFDDYRPSLWYFEVVDILRREMFLVIMPFIHLTSTRAIFGCGAALVSIIVFRELGPFWKPANNAVAVVAQHSIFTVFFVALLLETGFAQQITTNSTVLGTILVLLVLLDV
;
A
#
# COMPACT_ATOMS: atom_id res chain seq x y z
N LEU A 1 6.25 -17.61 -0.41
CA LEU A 1 5.25 -16.75 0.25
C LEU A 1 5.10 -17.10 1.73
N LEU A 2 4.62 -18.29 2.11
CA LEU A 2 4.65 -18.79 3.51
C LEU A 2 6.07 -18.78 4.12
N LEU A 3 7.08 -19.16 3.31
CA LEU A 3 8.51 -19.06 3.65
C LEU A 3 8.98 -17.62 3.88
N ALA A 4 8.42 -16.64 3.16
CA ALA A 4 8.77 -15.23 3.33
C ALA A 4 8.13 -14.65 4.60
N PHE A 5 6.89 -15.03 4.89
CA PHE A 5 6.27 -14.70 6.16
C PHE A 5 7.02 -15.33 7.35
N LEU A 6 7.34 -16.62 7.28
CA LEU A 6 8.13 -17.30 8.30
C LEU A 6 9.52 -16.68 8.48
N LEU A 7 10.17 -16.28 7.39
CA LEU A 7 11.45 -15.57 7.46
C LEU A 7 11.33 -14.17 8.05
N ALA A 8 10.27 -13.41 7.74
CA ALA A 8 10.02 -12.10 8.35
C ALA A 8 9.76 -12.21 9.86
N VAL A 9 8.97 -13.21 10.27
CA VAL A 9 8.72 -13.53 11.69
C VAL A 9 9.99 -14.00 12.39
N VAL A 10 10.80 -14.86 11.75
CA VAL A 10 12.06 -15.37 12.31
C VAL A 10 13.14 -14.28 12.37
N LEU A 11 13.24 -13.40 11.37
CA LEU A 11 14.16 -12.27 11.35
C LEU A 11 13.75 -11.22 12.40
N GLY A 12 12.45 -10.94 12.52
CA GLY A 12 11.88 -10.10 13.58
C GLY A 12 12.13 -10.64 14.99
N ALA A 13 11.95 -11.95 15.18
CA ALA A 13 12.25 -12.63 16.44
C ALA A 13 13.76 -12.63 16.74
N ARG A 14 14.62 -12.75 15.71
CA ARG A 14 16.08 -12.64 15.89
C ARG A 14 16.49 -11.20 16.21
N LEU A 15 15.88 -10.19 15.61
CA LEU A 15 16.08 -8.77 15.94
C LEU A 15 15.77 -8.45 17.41
N LEU A 16 14.74 -9.09 17.98
CA LEU A 16 14.41 -8.99 19.41
C LEU A 16 15.43 -9.69 20.33
N CYS A 17 16.22 -10.61 19.79
CA CYS A 17 17.11 -11.50 20.56
C CYS A 17 18.60 -11.27 20.31
N LEU A 18 19.03 -10.23 19.58
CA LEU A 18 20.45 -10.05 19.28
C LEU A 18 21.21 -9.39 20.44
N PRO A 19 22.22 -10.06 21.03
CA PRO A 19 23.14 -9.45 21.96
C PRO A 19 24.08 -8.50 21.22
N ARG A 20 24.33 -7.35 21.84
CA ARG A 20 25.22 -6.28 21.41
C ARG A 20 26.68 -6.67 21.66
N ASP A 21 27.32 -7.33 20.68
CA ASP A 21 28.76 -7.66 20.74
C ASP A 21 29.53 -7.10 19.52
N SER A 22 30.69 -6.49 19.78
CA SER A 22 31.38 -5.52 18.91
C SER A 22 32.32 -6.13 17.86
N SER A 23 32.63 -7.43 17.94
CA SER A 23 33.51 -8.14 16.99
C SER A 23 32.79 -8.72 15.76
N ALA A 24 31.46 -8.64 15.71
CA ALA A 24 30.61 -9.23 14.67
C ALA A 24 30.23 -8.27 13.51
N LEU A 25 30.80 -7.06 13.46
CA LEU A 25 30.35 -5.95 12.59
C LEU A 25 30.33 -6.29 11.08
N ARG A 26 31.34 -6.99 10.55
CA ARG A 26 31.40 -7.31 9.11
C ARG A 26 30.38 -8.38 8.67
N ARG A 27 30.04 -9.33 9.56
CA ARG A 27 28.98 -10.32 9.31
C ARG A 27 27.60 -9.72 9.56
N LEU A 28 27.51 -8.75 10.47
CA LEU A 28 26.32 -7.93 10.71
C LEU A 28 25.98 -7.10 9.48
N GLU A 29 26.94 -6.44 8.84
CA GLU A 29 26.74 -5.65 7.60
C GLU A 29 26.10 -6.50 6.49
N ILE A 30 26.69 -7.67 6.19
CA ILE A 30 26.18 -8.59 5.15
C ILE A 30 24.79 -9.11 5.54
N ARG A 31 24.59 -9.53 6.80
CA ARG A 31 23.29 -9.99 7.30
C ARG A 31 22.24 -8.89 7.28
N ASN A 32 22.64 -7.65 7.52
CA ASN A 32 21.81 -6.46 7.52
C ASN A 32 21.35 -6.11 6.10
N GLN A 33 22.26 -6.15 5.13
CA GLN A 33 21.93 -5.97 3.71
C GLN A 33 20.93 -7.04 3.24
N HIS A 34 21.15 -8.31 3.58
CA HIS A 34 20.21 -9.37 3.25
C HIS A 34 18.86 -9.21 3.95
N ALA A 35 18.85 -8.81 5.23
CA ALA A 35 17.62 -8.53 5.96
C ALA A 35 16.83 -7.36 5.33
N THR A 36 17.52 -6.29 4.96
CA THR A 36 16.93 -5.12 4.30
C THR A 36 16.34 -5.50 2.95
N ALA A 37 17.11 -6.17 2.09
CA ALA A 37 16.65 -6.62 0.78
C ALA A 37 15.43 -7.56 0.88
N PHE A 38 15.45 -8.44 1.88
CA PHE A 38 14.35 -9.35 2.13
C PHE A 38 13.07 -8.63 2.61
N LEU A 39 13.20 -7.72 3.58
CA LEU A 39 12.09 -6.92 4.09
C LEU A 39 11.50 -6.04 2.99
N LEU A 40 12.35 -5.40 2.19
CA LEU A 40 11.95 -4.60 1.03
C LEU A 40 11.21 -5.46 0.00
N LEU A 41 11.66 -6.68 -0.28
CA LEU A 41 10.97 -7.58 -1.21
C LEU A 41 9.58 -7.95 -0.69
N VAL A 42 9.46 -8.34 0.58
CA VAL A 42 8.15 -8.63 1.20
C VAL A 42 7.23 -7.41 1.09
N TYR A 43 7.77 -6.24 1.40
CA TYR A 43 7.08 -4.96 1.35
C TYR A 43 6.57 -4.59 -0.05
N VAL A 44 7.43 -4.64 -1.07
CA VAL A 44 7.07 -4.30 -2.46
C VAL A 44 6.04 -5.27 -3.01
N THR A 45 6.09 -6.54 -2.61
CA THR A 45 5.12 -7.54 -3.06
C THR A 45 3.77 -7.47 -2.35
N LEU A 46 3.66 -6.76 -1.23
CA LEU A 46 2.45 -6.73 -0.42
C LEU A 46 1.23 -6.18 -1.20
N PRO A 47 1.25 -4.94 -1.76
CA PRO A 47 0.10 -4.44 -2.52
C PRO A 47 -0.34 -5.32 -3.72
N PRO A 48 0.55 -5.76 -4.63
CA PRO A 48 0.13 -6.57 -5.78
C PRO A 48 -0.37 -7.96 -5.37
N VAL A 49 0.22 -8.59 -4.35
CA VAL A 49 -0.24 -9.91 -3.90
C VAL A 49 -1.60 -9.81 -3.22
N THR A 50 -1.78 -8.84 -2.32
CA THR A 50 -3.08 -8.58 -1.67
C THR A 50 -4.15 -8.30 -2.73
N MET A 51 -3.86 -7.47 -3.73
CA MET A 51 -4.77 -7.20 -4.85
C MET A 51 -5.19 -8.45 -5.62
N VAL A 52 -4.27 -9.36 -5.94
CA VAL A 52 -4.60 -10.62 -6.63
C VAL A 52 -5.44 -11.54 -5.75
N GLN A 53 -5.12 -11.63 -4.45
CA GLN A 53 -5.88 -12.45 -3.50
C GLN A 53 -7.33 -12.00 -3.40
N PHE A 54 -7.56 -10.69 -3.25
CA PHE A 54 -8.90 -10.14 -3.16
C PHE A 54 -9.67 -10.24 -4.48
N ARG A 55 -9.01 -10.05 -5.64
CA ARG A 55 -9.64 -10.32 -6.95
C ARG A 55 -10.11 -11.76 -7.11
N GLY A 56 -9.38 -12.72 -6.54
CA GLY A 56 -9.78 -14.12 -6.48
C GLY A 56 -10.97 -14.42 -5.58
N LEU A 57 -11.48 -13.43 -4.83
CA LEU A 57 -12.65 -13.53 -3.96
C LEU A 57 -13.84 -12.67 -4.45
N ASP A 58 -13.65 -11.86 -5.50
CA ASP A 58 -14.68 -10.97 -6.03
C ASP A 58 -15.68 -11.73 -6.91
N CYS A 59 -16.86 -11.98 -6.37
CA CYS A 59 -17.95 -12.68 -7.06
C CYS A 59 -19.01 -11.69 -7.55
N VAL A 60 -19.57 -11.97 -8.73
CA VAL A 60 -20.67 -11.23 -9.33
C VAL A 60 -21.86 -12.16 -9.57
N SER A 61 -23.07 -11.68 -9.31
CA SER A 61 -24.32 -12.38 -9.62
C SER A 61 -24.75 -12.08 -11.06
N LEU A 62 -25.04 -13.11 -11.86
CA LEU A 62 -25.55 -12.96 -13.24
C LEU A 62 -27.08 -13.04 -13.34
N SER A 63 -27.74 -13.51 -12.29
CA SER A 63 -29.19 -13.58 -12.16
C SER A 63 -29.60 -13.32 -10.70
N ASP A 64 -30.90 -13.17 -10.43
CA ASP A 64 -31.43 -13.00 -9.07
C ASP A 64 -31.32 -14.28 -8.20
N SER A 65 -30.89 -15.42 -8.76
CA SER A 65 -30.65 -16.64 -8.00
C SER A 65 -29.27 -16.66 -7.34
N ASP A 66 -29.24 -16.94 -6.03
CA ASP A 66 -28.00 -17.12 -5.26
C ASP A 66 -27.09 -18.27 -5.78
N GLN A 67 -27.62 -19.15 -6.62
CA GLN A 67 -26.86 -20.25 -7.25
C GLN A 67 -25.98 -19.77 -8.42
N ASP A 68 -26.22 -18.57 -8.97
CA ASP A 68 -25.56 -18.05 -10.17
C ASP A 68 -24.55 -16.92 -9.85
N LYS A 69 -23.78 -17.13 -8.78
CA LYS A 69 -22.62 -16.30 -8.45
C LYS A 69 -21.39 -16.87 -9.12
N PHE A 70 -20.74 -16.06 -9.95
CA PHE A 70 -19.53 -16.42 -10.67
C PHE A 70 -18.39 -15.49 -10.31
N LEU A 71 -17.16 -15.98 -10.42
CA LEU A 71 -15.98 -15.18 -10.13
C LEU A 71 -15.80 -14.11 -11.22
N ARG A 72 -15.59 -12.85 -10.85
CA ARG A 72 -15.51 -11.74 -11.83
C ARG A 72 -14.34 -11.90 -12.81
N VAL A 73 -13.22 -12.46 -12.35
CA VAL A 73 -12.02 -12.64 -13.20
C VAL A 73 -12.15 -13.84 -14.15
N ASP A 74 -12.97 -14.84 -13.81
CA ASP A 74 -13.24 -16.01 -14.64
C ASP A 74 -14.68 -16.50 -14.39
N THR A 75 -15.57 -16.13 -15.30
CA THR A 75 -17.00 -16.44 -15.20
C THR A 75 -17.33 -17.92 -15.42
N ASN A 76 -16.34 -18.78 -15.73
CA ASN A 76 -16.55 -20.23 -15.77
C ASN A 76 -16.55 -20.88 -14.38
N LEU A 77 -16.08 -20.16 -13.35
CA LEU A 77 -16.00 -20.66 -11.98
C LEU A 77 -17.20 -20.17 -11.15
N SER A 78 -18.02 -21.11 -10.69
CA SER A 78 -19.12 -20.81 -9.75
C SER A 78 -18.60 -20.63 -8.31
N CYS A 79 -18.92 -19.49 -7.71
CA CYS A 79 -18.56 -19.16 -6.33
C CYS A 79 -19.30 -20.02 -5.29
N SER A 80 -20.44 -20.62 -5.69
CA SER A 80 -21.26 -21.50 -4.85
C SER A 80 -20.70 -22.93 -4.75
N SER A 81 -19.68 -23.26 -5.55
CA SER A 81 -19.02 -24.57 -5.52
C SER A 81 -18.28 -24.82 -4.19
N PRO A 82 -18.34 -26.04 -3.62
CA PRO A 82 -17.57 -26.38 -2.43
C PRO A 82 -16.05 -26.28 -2.65
N ALA A 83 -15.58 -26.40 -3.89
CA ALA A 83 -14.17 -26.20 -4.24
C ALA A 83 -13.76 -24.73 -4.03
N HIS A 84 -14.58 -23.78 -4.51
CA HIS A 84 -14.34 -22.36 -4.31
C HIS A 84 -14.40 -21.99 -2.82
N ARG A 85 -15.34 -22.54 -2.05
CA ARG A 85 -15.40 -22.31 -0.60
C ARG A 85 -14.12 -22.71 0.14
N ARG A 86 -13.50 -23.84 -0.23
CA ARG A 86 -12.19 -24.25 0.34
C ARG A 86 -11.08 -23.28 -0.07
N PHE A 87 -11.07 -22.86 -1.33
CA PHE A 87 -10.11 -21.87 -1.82
C PHE A 87 -10.25 -20.53 -1.09
N SER A 88 -11.47 -20.03 -0.88
CA SER A 88 -11.71 -18.78 -0.15
C SER A 88 -11.19 -18.82 1.29
N ILE A 89 -11.30 -19.96 1.98
CA ILE A 89 -10.73 -20.14 3.33
C ILE A 89 -9.20 -20.03 3.30
N ILE A 90 -8.55 -20.68 2.34
CA ILE A 90 -7.09 -20.62 2.16
C ILE A 90 -6.66 -19.18 1.85
N CYS A 91 -7.36 -18.52 0.92
CA CYS A 91 -7.10 -17.12 0.59
C CYS A 91 -7.28 -16.20 1.80
N GLY A 92 -8.33 -16.38 2.60
CA GLY A 92 -8.56 -15.61 3.82
C GLY A 92 -7.41 -15.76 4.83
N PHE A 93 -6.91 -16.98 5.02
CA PHE A 93 -5.74 -17.22 5.87
C PHE A 93 -4.47 -16.54 5.34
N LEU A 94 -4.24 -16.61 4.03
CA LEU A 94 -3.10 -15.92 3.40
C LEU A 94 -3.21 -14.41 3.53
N ILE A 95 -4.40 -13.82 3.30
CA ILE A 95 -4.66 -12.39 3.49
C ILE A 95 -4.33 -12.01 4.94
N ALA A 96 -4.83 -12.74 5.93
CA ALA A 96 -4.55 -12.46 7.34
C ALA A 96 -3.03 -12.48 7.65
N ILE A 97 -2.30 -13.41 7.04
CA ILE A 97 -0.84 -13.46 7.11
C ILE A 97 -0.21 -12.18 6.52
N TYR A 98 -0.62 -11.75 5.34
CA TYR A 98 -0.09 -10.52 4.72
C TYR A 98 -0.40 -9.27 5.56
N GLN A 99 -1.63 -9.13 6.07
CA GLN A 99 -2.01 -7.99 6.91
C GLN A 99 -1.23 -7.97 8.23
N SER A 100 -0.86 -9.12 8.78
CA SER A 100 -0.03 -9.19 9.99
C SER A 100 1.39 -8.62 9.78
N THR A 101 1.89 -8.59 8.54
CA THR A 101 3.19 -7.99 8.21
C THR A 101 3.18 -6.47 8.43
N LEU A 102 2.07 -5.81 8.10
CA LEU A 102 1.89 -4.37 8.37
C LEU A 102 1.87 -4.07 9.86
N LEU A 103 1.12 -4.85 10.64
CA LEU A 103 1.08 -4.73 12.09
C LEU A 103 2.46 -4.95 12.71
N PHE A 104 3.17 -5.98 12.26
CA PHE A 104 4.52 -6.27 12.72
C PHE A 104 5.50 -5.12 12.41
N SER A 105 5.40 -4.53 11.21
CA SER A 105 6.23 -3.39 10.80
C SER A 105 5.95 -2.16 11.67
N PHE A 106 4.68 -1.85 11.91
CA PHE A 106 4.29 -0.75 12.79
C PHE A 106 4.78 -0.96 14.23
N ILE A 107 4.62 -2.16 14.79
CA ILE A 107 5.08 -2.50 16.14
C ILE A 107 6.61 -2.34 16.23
N THR A 108 7.34 -2.84 15.23
CA THR A 108 8.81 -2.72 15.19
C THR A 108 9.23 -1.24 15.18
N LEU A 109 8.65 -0.43 14.30
CA LEU A 109 8.93 1.00 14.23
C LEU A 109 8.55 1.74 15.53
N TYR A 110 7.42 1.40 16.14
CA TYR A 110 6.99 1.99 17.41
C TYR A 110 7.96 1.66 18.55
N ARG A 111 8.49 0.44 18.60
CA ARG A 111 9.46 0.02 19.64
C ARG A 111 10.79 0.78 19.52
N VAL A 112 11.21 1.11 18.30
CA VAL A 112 12.45 1.86 18.06
C VAL A 112 12.21 3.36 17.83
N ARG A 113 10.99 3.87 18.09
CA ARG A 113 10.60 5.27 17.80
C ARG A 113 11.53 6.32 18.38
N HIS A 114 12.17 6.04 19.51
CA HIS A 114 13.12 6.96 20.16
C HIS A 114 14.42 7.12 19.37
N HIS A 115 14.79 6.11 18.58
CA HIS A 115 15.90 6.17 17.62
C HIS A 115 15.48 6.87 16.32
N LEU A 116 14.21 6.74 15.93
CA LEU A 116 13.68 7.33 14.70
C LEU A 116 13.37 8.83 14.83
N ASN A 117 12.97 9.27 16.03
CA ASN A 117 12.67 10.65 16.38
C ASN A 117 13.42 11.06 17.66
N PRO A 118 14.75 11.24 17.58
CA PRO A 118 15.53 11.69 18.73
C PRO A 118 15.12 13.12 19.14
N PRO A 119 15.09 13.44 20.44
CA PRO A 119 14.70 14.75 20.94
C PRO A 119 15.85 15.77 20.76
N VAL A 120 16.09 16.19 19.53
CA VAL A 120 17.09 17.21 19.16
C VAL A 120 16.41 18.50 18.69
N ALA A 121 17.17 19.60 18.66
CA ALA A 121 16.61 20.94 18.41
C ALA A 121 16.23 21.17 16.95
N SER A 122 16.95 20.56 16.00
CA SER A 122 16.71 20.68 14.56
C SER A 122 16.24 19.37 13.94
N GLU A 123 15.29 19.45 13.00
CA GLU A 123 14.84 18.30 12.21
C GLU A 123 15.99 17.70 11.37
N GLU A 124 16.90 18.53 10.88
CA GLU A 124 18.07 18.08 10.10
C GLU A 124 19.02 17.23 10.95
N GLU A 125 19.24 17.64 12.19
CA GLU A 125 20.05 16.89 13.15
C GLU A 125 19.40 15.55 13.49
N ALA A 126 18.06 15.52 13.60
CA ALA A 126 17.32 14.28 13.86
C ALA A 126 17.44 13.30 12.69
N VAL A 127 17.32 13.80 11.45
CA VAL A 127 17.52 13.01 10.23
C VAL A 127 18.95 12.49 10.15
N TYR A 128 19.95 13.33 10.42
CA TYR A 128 21.35 12.90 10.44
C TYR A 128 21.59 11.82 11.50
N ALA A 129 21.15 12.04 12.75
CA ALA A 129 21.37 11.12 13.86
C ALA A 129 20.80 9.71 13.58
N ARG A 130 19.59 9.61 13.03
CA ARG A 130 18.97 8.32 12.72
C ARG A 130 19.61 7.60 11.52
N SER A 131 20.09 8.32 10.49
CA SER A 131 20.66 7.70 9.29
C SER A 131 21.99 6.99 9.56
N TYR A 132 22.72 7.38 10.62
CA TYR A 132 23.95 6.71 11.07
C TYR A 132 23.71 5.70 12.22
N ASP A 133 22.47 5.53 12.68
CA ASP A 133 22.18 4.59 13.76
C ASP A 133 22.07 3.15 13.23
N SER A 134 23.12 2.37 13.51
CA SER A 134 23.19 0.95 13.15
C SER A 134 22.02 0.11 13.67
N ALA A 135 21.37 0.52 14.77
CA ALA A 135 20.24 -0.20 15.37
C ALA A 135 18.98 -0.19 14.48
N VAL A 136 18.80 0.84 13.65
CA VAL A 136 17.63 1.02 12.77
C VAL A 136 17.97 0.95 11.29
N SER A 137 19.25 0.80 10.94
CA SER A 137 19.73 0.72 9.56
C SER A 137 18.98 -0.28 8.66
N GLN A 138 18.55 -1.44 9.18
CA GLN A 138 17.81 -2.46 8.40
C GLN A 138 16.38 -2.03 8.05
N LEU A 139 15.85 -1.07 8.80
CA LEU A 139 14.49 -0.54 8.66
C LEU A 139 14.49 0.79 7.90
N SER A 140 15.66 1.28 7.48
CA SER A 140 15.83 2.57 6.79
C SER A 140 14.85 2.76 5.64
N PHE A 141 14.64 1.73 4.82
CA PHE A 141 13.69 1.79 3.70
C PHE A 141 12.26 2.17 4.10
N LEU A 142 11.85 1.99 5.37
CA LEU A 142 10.52 2.35 5.86
C LEU A 142 10.40 3.80 6.32
N PHE A 143 11.50 4.50 6.62
CA PHE A 143 11.42 5.81 7.29
C PHE A 143 12.38 6.88 6.75
N ASP A 144 13.38 6.51 5.95
CA ASP A 144 14.50 7.40 5.60
C ASP A 144 14.08 8.66 4.82
N ASP A 145 13.06 8.53 3.97
CA ASP A 145 12.51 9.66 3.20
C ASP A 145 11.53 10.55 4.00
N TYR A 146 11.02 10.03 5.12
CA TYR A 146 9.99 10.69 5.93
C TYR A 146 10.58 11.56 7.03
N ARG A 147 9.80 12.55 7.46
CA ARG A 147 10.15 13.37 8.63
C ARG A 147 10.29 12.49 9.89
N PRO A 148 11.23 12.80 10.80
CA PRO A 148 11.39 12.07 12.06
C PRO A 148 10.10 11.97 12.88
N SER A 149 9.31 13.04 12.92
CA SER A 149 8.00 13.08 13.62
C SER A 149 6.95 12.14 13.02
N LEU A 150 7.09 11.78 11.74
CA LEU A 150 6.17 10.96 10.95
C LEU A 150 6.79 9.60 10.59
N TRP A 151 7.55 9.02 11.50
CA TRP A 151 8.22 7.71 11.34
C TRP A 151 7.29 6.54 10.97
N TYR A 152 5.99 6.66 11.22
CA TYR A 152 4.98 5.64 10.91
C TYR A 152 4.32 5.81 9.53
N PHE A 153 4.64 6.89 8.81
CA PHE A 153 3.86 7.32 7.65
C PHE A 153 3.89 6.31 6.50
N GLU A 154 4.99 5.60 6.31
CA GLU A 154 5.07 4.54 5.30
C GLU A 154 3.99 3.47 5.50
N VAL A 155 3.73 3.06 6.74
CA VAL A 155 2.65 2.11 7.05
C VAL A 155 1.27 2.70 6.71
N VAL A 156 1.07 3.99 6.99
CA VAL A 156 -0.17 4.71 6.64
C VAL A 156 -0.34 4.78 5.12
N ASP A 157 0.72 5.06 4.37
CA ASP A 157 0.66 5.10 2.91
C ASP A 157 0.30 3.74 2.30
N ILE A 158 0.82 2.64 2.85
CA ILE A 158 0.43 1.29 2.37
C ILE A 158 -1.03 1.01 2.68
N LEU A 159 -1.50 1.29 3.90
CA LEU A 159 -2.90 1.06 4.27
C LEU A 159 -3.84 1.85 3.34
N ARG A 160 -3.45 3.06 2.99
CA ARG A 160 -4.14 3.88 1.99
C ARG A 160 -4.10 3.23 0.61
N ARG A 161 -2.94 2.74 0.15
CA ARG A 161 -2.82 2.01 -1.14
C ARG A 161 -3.70 0.77 -1.15
N GLU A 162 -3.72 -0.01 -0.08
CA GLU A 162 -4.58 -1.19 0.05
C GLU A 162 -6.05 -0.81 0.04
N MET A 163 -6.46 0.27 0.71
CA MET A 163 -7.83 0.78 0.63
C MET A 163 -8.25 1.06 -0.82
N PHE A 164 -7.40 1.70 -1.63
CA PHE A 164 -7.70 1.96 -3.04
C PHE A 164 -7.68 0.70 -3.91
N LEU A 165 -6.75 -0.23 -3.68
CA LEU A 165 -6.61 -1.43 -4.52
C LEU A 165 -7.59 -2.54 -4.16
N VAL A 166 -7.96 -2.65 -2.90
CA VAL A 166 -8.78 -3.74 -2.36
C VAL A 166 -10.21 -3.29 -2.21
N ILE A 167 -10.48 -2.25 -1.41
CA ILE A 167 -11.84 -1.90 -0.98
C ILE A 167 -12.64 -1.32 -2.15
N MET A 168 -12.02 -0.46 -2.97
CA MET A 168 -12.72 0.19 -4.08
C MET A 168 -13.31 -0.79 -5.10
N PRO A 169 -12.57 -1.82 -5.60
CA PRO A 169 -13.14 -2.81 -6.51
C PRO A 169 -14.36 -3.59 -5.98
N PHE A 170 -14.46 -3.83 -4.67
CA PHE A 170 -15.60 -4.57 -4.09
C PHE A 170 -16.91 -3.76 -4.08
N ILE A 171 -16.86 -2.45 -4.33
CA ILE A 171 -18.07 -1.65 -4.47
C ILE A 171 -18.72 -2.00 -5.81
N HIS A 172 -19.82 -2.76 -5.75
CA HIS A 172 -20.48 -3.33 -6.92
C HIS A 172 -21.06 -2.30 -7.88
N LEU A 173 -21.58 -1.18 -7.36
CA LEU A 173 -22.16 -0.11 -8.16
C LEU A 173 -21.07 0.84 -8.63
N THR A 174 -20.90 0.97 -9.95
CA THR A 174 -19.82 1.78 -10.53
C THR A 174 -19.94 3.27 -10.17
N SER A 175 -21.16 3.82 -10.16
CA SER A 175 -21.39 5.23 -9.77
C SER A 175 -21.02 5.47 -8.31
N THR A 176 -21.44 4.59 -7.39
CA THR A 176 -21.07 4.66 -5.96
C THR A 176 -19.56 4.52 -5.76
N ARG A 177 -18.92 3.62 -6.51
CA ARG A 177 -17.47 3.41 -6.49
C ARG A 177 -16.72 4.68 -6.93
N ALA A 178 -17.17 5.34 -7.99
CA ALA A 178 -16.55 6.57 -8.47
C ALA A 178 -16.70 7.73 -7.46
N ILE A 179 -17.88 7.88 -6.85
CA ILE A 179 -18.13 8.89 -5.80
C ILE A 179 -17.24 8.65 -4.58
N PHE A 180 -17.22 7.42 -4.05
CA PHE A 180 -16.40 7.07 -2.89
C PHE A 180 -14.90 7.19 -3.21
N GLY A 181 -14.48 6.80 -4.42
CA GLY A 181 -13.12 6.99 -4.91
C GLY A 181 -12.69 8.45 -4.95
N CYS A 182 -13.54 9.36 -5.46
CA CYS A 182 -13.29 10.80 -5.45
C CYS A 182 -13.14 11.34 -4.03
N GLY A 183 -14.06 10.97 -3.13
CA GLY A 183 -14.03 11.39 -1.73
C GLY A 183 -12.76 10.92 -1.01
N ALA A 184 -12.40 9.64 -1.16
CA ALA A 184 -11.18 9.08 -0.59
C ALA A 184 -9.92 9.73 -1.16
N ALA A 185 -9.89 10.06 -2.46
CA ALA A 185 -8.78 10.75 -3.09
C ALA A 185 -8.63 12.19 -2.58
N LEU A 186 -9.73 12.92 -2.37
CA LEU A 186 -9.70 14.25 -1.76
C LEU A 186 -9.16 14.21 -0.32
N VAL A 187 -9.61 13.25 0.48
CA VAL A 187 -9.05 13.04 1.83
C VAL A 187 -7.56 12.76 1.76
N SER A 188 -7.12 11.93 0.81
CA SER A 188 -5.70 11.66 0.58
C SER A 188 -4.91 12.93 0.24
N ILE A 189 -5.43 13.78 -0.66
CA ILE A 189 -4.82 15.07 -1.00
C ILE A 189 -4.65 15.94 0.25
N ILE A 190 -5.70 16.07 1.07
CA ILE A 190 -5.67 16.85 2.31
C ILE A 190 -4.60 16.29 3.26
N VAL A 191 -4.58 14.98 3.47
CA VAL A 191 -3.60 14.32 4.36
C VAL A 191 -2.16 14.60 3.90
N PHE A 192 -1.86 14.43 2.62
CA PHE A 192 -0.51 14.68 2.09
C PHE A 192 -0.10 16.16 2.13
N ARG A 193 -1.06 17.06 1.90
CA ARG A 193 -0.82 18.51 1.94
C ARG A 193 -0.58 19.03 3.35
N GLU A 194 -1.40 18.59 4.32
CA GLU A 194 -1.32 19.06 5.70
C GLU A 194 -0.18 18.41 6.49
N LEU A 195 0.08 17.12 6.28
CA LEU A 195 1.16 16.43 6.99
C LEU A 195 2.54 16.71 6.37
N GLY A 196 2.61 16.94 5.05
CA GLY A 196 3.89 17.13 4.34
C GLY A 196 4.93 16.07 4.74
N PRO A 197 4.64 14.78 4.54
CA PRO A 197 5.29 13.67 5.25
C PRO A 197 6.78 13.51 4.94
N PHE A 198 7.23 13.98 3.79
CA PHE A 198 8.62 13.88 3.37
C PHE A 198 9.46 15.00 3.99
N TRP A 199 10.69 14.68 4.38
CA TRP A 199 11.62 15.69 4.89
C TRP A 199 12.02 16.68 3.78
N LYS A 200 12.22 16.19 2.55
CA LYS A 200 12.53 17.03 1.38
C LYS A 200 11.27 17.70 0.82
N PRO A 201 11.20 19.04 0.71
CA PRO A 201 10.02 19.74 0.17
C PRO A 201 9.64 19.33 -1.27
N ALA A 202 10.65 19.06 -2.12
CA ALA A 202 10.41 18.62 -3.50
C ALA A 202 9.61 17.29 -3.55
N ASN A 203 9.89 16.35 -2.65
CA ASN A 203 9.19 15.08 -2.59
C ASN A 203 7.72 15.27 -2.15
N ASN A 204 7.45 16.24 -1.26
CA ASN A 204 6.08 16.59 -0.89
C ASN A 204 5.30 17.15 -2.08
N ALA A 205 5.91 18.00 -2.90
CA ALA A 205 5.26 18.54 -4.10
C ALA A 205 4.87 17.42 -5.07
N VAL A 206 5.82 16.53 -5.39
CA VAL A 206 5.57 15.36 -6.25
C VAL A 206 4.48 14.45 -5.66
N ALA A 207 4.51 14.22 -4.34
CA ALA A 207 3.50 13.40 -3.68
C ALA A 207 2.09 14.00 -3.76
N VAL A 208 1.94 15.33 -3.62
CA VAL A 208 0.65 16.01 -3.77
C VAL A 208 0.14 15.93 -5.20
N VAL A 209 1.02 16.09 -6.20
CA VAL A 209 0.68 15.90 -7.62
C VAL A 209 0.20 14.46 -7.88
N ALA A 210 0.90 13.46 -7.32
CA ALA A 210 0.47 12.07 -7.41
C ALA A 210 -0.89 11.81 -6.74
N GLN A 211 -1.26 12.55 -5.68
CA GLN A 211 -2.61 12.44 -5.13
C GLN A 211 -3.68 13.09 -6.04
N HIS A 212 -3.31 14.16 -6.76
CA HIS A 212 -4.22 14.78 -7.74
C HIS A 212 -4.47 13.86 -8.92
N SER A 213 -3.48 13.10 -9.39
CA SER A 213 -3.70 12.14 -10.49
C SER A 213 -4.69 11.03 -10.10
N ILE A 214 -4.63 10.52 -8.86
CA ILE A 214 -5.62 9.56 -8.34
C ILE A 214 -7.03 10.17 -8.34
N PHE A 215 -7.16 11.41 -7.87
CA PHE A 215 -8.44 12.13 -7.89
C PHE A 215 -8.97 12.30 -9.33
N THR A 216 -8.12 12.74 -10.25
CA THR A 216 -8.49 12.93 -11.67
C THR A 216 -9.00 11.64 -12.28
N VAL A 217 -8.36 10.49 -12.01
CA VAL A 217 -8.82 9.18 -12.51
C VAL A 217 -10.23 8.85 -12.01
N PHE A 218 -10.50 9.00 -10.72
CA PHE A 218 -11.84 8.74 -10.18
C PHE A 218 -12.88 9.77 -10.64
N PHE A 219 -12.48 11.03 -10.78
CA PHE A 219 -13.35 12.10 -11.25
C PHE A 219 -13.78 11.87 -12.71
N VAL A 220 -12.85 11.49 -13.58
CA VAL A 220 -13.19 11.13 -14.97
C VAL A 220 -14.05 9.88 -15.01
N ALA A 221 -13.78 8.87 -14.18
CA ALA A 221 -14.65 7.71 -14.05
C ALA A 221 -16.09 8.12 -13.67
N LEU A 222 -16.25 9.09 -12.76
CA LEU A 222 -17.57 9.63 -12.39
C LEU A 222 -18.26 10.35 -13.55
N LEU A 223 -17.52 11.15 -14.34
CA LEU A 223 -18.06 11.85 -15.51
C LEU A 223 -18.51 10.89 -16.61
N LEU A 224 -17.81 9.76 -16.78
CA LEU A 224 -18.19 8.70 -17.72
C LEU A 224 -19.47 8.00 -17.27
N GLU A 225 -19.58 7.67 -15.99
CA GLU A 225 -20.75 6.99 -15.42
C GLU A 225 -22.02 7.85 -15.42
N THR A 226 -21.88 9.16 -15.23
CA THR A 226 -23.02 10.10 -15.24
C THR A 226 -23.51 10.44 -16.64
N GLY A 227 -22.85 9.96 -17.69
CA GLY A 227 -23.20 10.26 -19.09
C GLY A 227 -22.91 11.72 -19.50
N PHE A 228 -22.39 12.56 -18.60
CA PHE A 228 -21.99 13.94 -18.89
C PHE A 228 -20.95 14.01 -20.01
N ALA A 229 -20.01 13.05 -19.99
CA ALA A 229 -18.97 12.95 -20.99
C ALA A 229 -19.49 12.71 -22.43
N GLN A 230 -20.61 11.99 -22.58
CA GLN A 230 -21.25 11.72 -23.87
C GLN A 230 -21.99 12.94 -24.43
N GLN A 231 -22.40 13.88 -23.56
CA GLN A 231 -22.98 15.15 -24.01
C GLN A 231 -21.93 16.10 -24.60
N ILE A 232 -20.69 16.01 -24.12
CA ILE A 232 -19.59 16.90 -24.55
C ILE A 232 -18.84 16.32 -25.75
N THR A 233 -18.63 15.01 -25.79
CA THR A 233 -17.90 14.37 -26.90
C THR A 233 -18.61 13.09 -27.31
N THR A 234 -18.92 12.94 -28.61
CA THR A 234 -19.57 11.74 -29.17
C THR A 234 -18.65 10.51 -29.18
N ASN A 235 -17.35 10.69 -28.89
CA ASN A 235 -16.32 9.68 -29.12
C ASN A 235 -15.59 9.34 -27.80
N SER A 236 -16.03 8.27 -27.14
CA SER A 236 -15.50 7.79 -25.85
C SER A 236 -14.00 7.50 -25.86
N THR A 237 -13.42 7.20 -27.03
CA THR A 237 -11.98 6.97 -27.20
C THR A 237 -11.15 8.24 -26.95
N VAL A 238 -11.66 9.41 -27.34
CA VAL A 238 -10.94 10.69 -27.18
C VAL A 238 -10.80 11.05 -25.70
N LEU A 239 -11.85 10.81 -24.90
CA LEU A 239 -11.80 10.97 -23.45
C LEU A 239 -10.78 10.03 -22.79
N GLY A 240 -10.73 8.78 -23.22
CA GLY A 240 -9.72 7.82 -22.74
C GLY A 240 -8.30 8.28 -23.07
N THR A 241 -8.05 8.77 -24.28
CA THR A 241 -6.73 9.29 -24.68
C THR A 241 -6.34 10.54 -23.89
N ILE A 242 -7.27 11.47 -23.69
CA ILE A 242 -7.03 12.68 -22.86
C ILE A 242 -6.70 12.29 -21.42
N LEU A 243 -7.41 11.31 -20.85
CA LEU A 243 -7.14 10.82 -19.50
C LEU A 243 -5.74 10.21 -19.39
N VAL A 244 -5.35 9.35 -20.34
CA VAL A 244 -4.01 8.76 -20.36
C VAL A 244 -2.94 9.85 -20.51
N LEU A 245 -3.16 10.84 -21.37
CA LEU A 245 -2.23 11.96 -21.52
C LEU A 245 -2.13 12.82 -20.26
N LEU A 246 -3.25 13.14 -19.60
CA LEU A 246 -3.24 13.86 -18.33
C LEU A 246 -2.46 13.11 -17.26
N VAL A 247 -2.73 11.80 -17.10
CA VAL A 247 -2.02 10.96 -16.13
C VAL A 247 -0.53 10.83 -16.46
N LEU A 248 -0.15 10.83 -17.75
CA LEU A 248 1.25 10.80 -18.17
C LEU A 248 1.95 12.15 -18.01
N LEU A 249 1.22 13.26 -18.09
CA LEU A 249 1.76 14.62 -17.89
C LEU A 249 1.91 14.99 -16.41
N ASP A 250 1.19 14.31 -15.52
CA ASP A 250 1.28 14.46 -14.06
C ASP A 250 2.50 13.72 -13.44
N VAL A 251 3.30 13.00 -14.24
CA VAL A 251 4.51 12.26 -13.84
C VAL A 251 5.77 12.96 -14.37
#